data_AF-A0A0S8IRH3-F1
#
_entry.id   AF-A0A0S8IRH3-F1
#
_cell.length_a   1.000
_cell.length_b   1.000
_cell.length_c   1.000
_cell.angle_alpha   90.00
_cell.angle_beta   90.00
_cell.angle_gamma   90.00
#
_symmetry.space_group_name_H-M   'P 1'
#
loop_
_entity.id
_entity.type
_entity.pdbx_description
1 polymer ?
#
loop_
_entity_poly.entity_id
_entity_poly.type
_entity_poly.pdbx_seq_one_letter_code
_entity_poly.pdbx_strand_id
1 'polypeptide(L)'
;MFKSVDKKSLKNFFWAGLFFILSFLSSLTYGFFLVLFSLFYLFYLLIISRKQLLDKRFIKNSSIVIFTVIIILSPLIYNLYSHKIDWQPSIEDTARYSANLAGYFLPDKERSVLGGHFLPSRLHYHGISGGELFFGYILLFFAIYTWIRFRRKKIGFWLFSSLAFFLLSFGHTIHIFANSYYFKWLPYNLLYTYVPLFRIGRTPCRFSLMVTLCLIIFSSYGLTRFFRLSITQNKNLSDVKNFLRGFLTRKGIPIVVVMLICLEFIVFPTMLIRVGIPECYEKIKNTKEEFAILELPAFCYESSLMCNLYMFYQTFHGKKVVNGYLSRPSNYSKDFLNQILSQENTTPRKISFEVDTLKLAKTNVKYILMHESDKLKQVKIEDPGCLVIEEESSRIKIIQVF
;
A
#
# COMPACT_ATOMS: atom_id res chain seq x y z
N MET A 1 -2.35 23.69 2.38
CA MET A 1 -1.05 24.30 2.01
C MET A 1 -1.18 25.42 0.96
N PHE A 2 -1.68 25.18 -0.26
CA PHE A 2 -1.81 26.22 -1.30
C PHE A 2 -2.55 27.49 -0.83
N LYS A 3 -3.75 27.34 -0.27
CA LYS A 3 -4.53 28.46 0.30
C LYS A 3 -3.82 29.16 1.48
N SER A 4 -2.96 28.44 2.19
CA SER A 4 -2.18 28.97 3.32
C SER A 4 -1.09 29.92 2.82
N VAL A 5 -0.46 29.62 1.68
CA VAL A 5 0.49 30.51 1.00
C VAL A 5 -0.21 31.71 0.37
N ASP A 6 -1.33 31.48 -0.34
CA ASP A 6 -2.02 32.54 -1.08
C ASP A 6 -2.67 33.60 -0.17
N LYS A 7 -3.40 33.16 0.87
CA LYS A 7 -4.19 34.05 1.74
C LYS A 7 -3.53 34.37 3.08
N LYS A 8 -2.51 33.60 3.49
CA LYS A 8 -1.74 33.79 4.74
C LYS A 8 -2.56 33.89 6.04
N SER A 9 -3.84 33.52 6.02
CA SER A 9 -4.73 33.56 7.19
C SER A 9 -4.47 32.39 8.13
N LEU A 10 -4.52 32.62 9.45
CA LEU A 10 -4.33 31.57 10.47
C LEU A 10 -5.31 30.40 10.27
N LYS A 11 -6.56 30.66 9.88
CA LYS A 11 -7.56 29.62 9.58
C LYS A 11 -7.07 28.59 8.55
N ASN A 12 -6.45 29.05 7.46
CA ASN A 12 -5.93 28.14 6.42
C ASN A 12 -4.70 27.35 6.88
N PHE A 13 -3.91 27.92 7.79
CA PHE A 13 -2.80 27.24 8.43
C PHE A 13 -3.28 26.18 9.41
N PHE A 14 -4.26 26.52 10.25
CA PHE A 14 -4.93 25.57 11.15
C PHE A 14 -5.47 24.35 10.39
N TRP A 15 -6.26 24.56 9.33
CA TRP A 15 -6.77 23.44 8.53
C TRP A 15 -5.65 22.62 7.89
N ALA A 16 -4.58 23.27 7.40
CA ALA A 16 -3.44 22.56 6.86
C ALA A 16 -2.75 21.68 7.94
N GLY A 17 -2.55 22.21 9.14
CA GLY A 17 -2.00 21.47 10.28
C GLY A 17 -2.90 20.32 10.74
N LEU A 18 -4.20 20.56 10.86
CA LEU A 18 -5.17 19.55 11.27
C LEU A 18 -5.20 18.38 10.28
N PHE A 19 -5.33 18.64 8.98
CA PHE A 19 -5.32 17.57 7.97
C PHE A 19 -3.97 16.84 7.92
N PHE A 20 -2.88 17.55 8.19
CA PHE A 20 -1.55 16.93 8.29
C PHE A 20 -1.47 15.96 9.46
N ILE A 21 -1.94 16.36 10.66
CA ILE A 21 -2.02 15.49 11.84
C ILE A 21 -2.92 14.28 11.58
N LEU A 22 -4.15 14.51 11.08
CA LEU A 22 -5.10 13.44 10.79
C LEU A 22 -4.54 12.44 9.79
N SER A 23 -3.78 12.91 8.79
CA SER A 23 -3.12 12.03 7.83
C SER A 23 -2.04 11.16 8.49
N PHE A 24 -1.24 11.72 9.40
CA PHE A 24 -0.24 10.97 10.17
C PHE A 24 -0.87 9.94 11.11
N LEU A 25 -1.95 10.31 11.80
CA LEU A 25 -2.67 9.41 12.71
C LEU A 25 -3.43 8.31 11.97
N SER A 26 -3.90 8.59 10.76
CA SER A 26 -4.54 7.58 9.90
C SER A 26 -3.52 6.62 9.28
N SER A 27 -2.42 7.14 8.74
CA SER A 27 -1.39 6.34 8.09
C SER A 27 -0.05 7.06 8.09
N LEU A 28 0.94 6.46 8.75
CA LEU A 28 2.33 6.93 8.74
C LEU A 28 2.87 7.13 7.31
N THR A 29 2.48 6.26 6.37
CA THR A 29 2.89 6.35 4.97
C THR A 29 2.34 7.61 4.30
N TYR A 30 1.05 7.93 4.50
CA TYR A 30 0.45 9.13 3.91
C TYR A 30 0.92 10.42 4.57
N GLY A 31 1.09 10.41 5.90
CA GLY A 31 1.73 11.52 6.61
C GLY A 31 3.12 11.82 6.04
N PHE A 32 3.94 10.79 5.83
CA PHE A 32 5.26 10.94 5.23
C PHE A 32 5.22 11.46 3.79
N PHE A 33 4.28 10.98 2.97
CA PHE A 33 4.11 11.52 1.62
C PHE A 33 3.73 13.00 1.64
N LEU A 34 2.90 13.43 2.58
CA LEU A 34 2.56 14.85 2.76
C LEU A 34 3.76 15.69 3.20
N VAL A 35 4.67 15.17 4.02
CA VAL A 35 5.94 15.84 4.35
C VAL A 35 6.72 16.11 3.06
N LEU A 36 6.97 15.07 2.26
CA LEU A 36 7.75 15.19 1.02
C LEU A 36 7.07 16.11 0.01
N PHE A 37 5.75 15.97 -0.18
CA PHE A 37 4.98 16.84 -1.06
C PHE A 37 5.05 18.30 -0.61
N SER A 38 4.96 18.55 0.71
CA SER A 38 5.11 19.89 1.27
C SER A 38 6.52 20.44 1.04
N LEU A 39 7.57 19.63 1.21
CA LEU A 39 8.95 20.03 0.92
C LEU A 39 9.15 20.35 -0.56
N PHE A 40 8.61 19.54 -1.47
CA PHE A 40 8.64 19.83 -2.91
C PHE A 40 7.95 21.15 -3.24
N TYR A 41 6.81 21.44 -2.59
CA TYR A 41 6.10 22.69 -2.80
C TYR A 41 6.86 23.90 -2.23
N LEU A 42 7.46 23.78 -1.04
CA LEU A 42 8.33 24.82 -0.48
C LEU A 42 9.55 25.07 -1.38
N PHE A 43 10.20 24.01 -1.86
CA PHE A 43 11.31 24.11 -2.81
C PHE A 43 10.90 24.80 -4.11
N TYR A 44 9.74 24.45 -4.65
CA TYR A 44 9.16 25.13 -5.81
C TYR A 44 8.93 26.64 -5.55
N LEU A 45 8.40 27.00 -4.38
CA LEU A 45 8.22 28.40 -3.97
C LEU A 45 9.55 29.12 -3.76
N LEU A 46 10.59 28.45 -3.28
CA LEU A 46 11.95 28.99 -3.19
C LEU A 46 12.52 29.34 -4.56
N ILE A 47 12.09 28.70 -5.64
CA ILE A 47 12.56 29.02 -6.99
C ILE A 47 11.74 30.16 -7.59
N ILE A 48 10.41 30.12 -7.44
CA ILE A 48 9.51 30.99 -8.20
C ILE A 48 9.07 32.24 -7.43
N SER A 49 9.00 32.18 -6.10
CA SER A 49 8.40 33.24 -5.29
C SER A 49 8.97 33.28 -3.87
N ARG A 50 10.30 33.41 -3.74
CA ARG A 50 11.02 33.50 -2.44
C ARG A 50 10.39 34.52 -1.47
N LYS A 51 9.91 35.65 -1.98
CA LYS A 51 9.25 36.70 -1.18
C LYS A 51 8.02 36.20 -0.42
N GLN A 52 7.31 35.19 -0.92
CA GLN A 52 6.16 34.62 -0.21
C GLN A 52 6.57 33.82 1.02
N LEU A 53 7.73 33.15 0.99
CA LEU A 53 8.25 32.35 2.10
C LEU A 53 8.88 33.21 3.20
N LEU A 54 9.47 34.35 2.82
CA LEU A 54 10.06 35.31 3.76
C LEU A 54 9.04 36.27 4.39
N ASP A 55 7.76 36.10 4.08
CA ASP A 55 6.70 36.92 4.65
C ASP A 55 6.54 36.63 6.16
N LYS A 56 6.56 37.69 6.98
CA LYS A 56 6.47 37.55 8.45
C LYS A 56 5.21 36.81 8.91
N ARG A 57 4.06 37.00 8.24
CA ARG A 57 2.81 36.30 8.59
C ARG A 57 2.88 34.84 8.20
N PHE A 58 3.47 34.54 7.04
CA PHE A 58 3.71 33.16 6.60
C PHE A 58 4.60 32.42 7.60
N ILE A 59 5.74 33.01 8.00
CA ILE A 59 6.66 32.41 8.97
C ILE A 59 5.96 32.21 10.31
N LYS A 60 5.34 33.25 10.88
CA LYS A 60 4.63 33.17 12.16
C LYS A 60 3.59 32.05 12.16
N ASN A 61 2.70 32.02 11.17
CA ASN A 61 1.61 31.03 11.13
C ASN A 61 2.13 29.62 10.84
N SER A 62 3.18 29.48 10.01
CA SER A 62 3.84 28.19 9.78
C SER A 62 4.48 27.67 11.06
N SER A 63 5.21 28.50 11.79
CA SER A 63 5.86 28.11 13.05
C SER A 63 4.86 27.66 14.11
N ILE A 64 3.74 28.40 14.27
CA ILE A 64 2.67 28.00 15.19
C ILE A 64 2.15 26.61 14.83
N VAL A 65 1.81 26.39 13.55
CA VAL A 65 1.27 25.10 13.12
C VAL A 65 2.29 23.98 13.23
N ILE A 66 3.53 24.18 12.80
CA ILE A 66 4.59 23.18 12.90
C ILE A 66 4.80 22.79 14.36
N PHE A 67 4.84 23.77 15.27
CA PHE A 67 4.96 23.51 16.71
C PHE A 67 3.78 22.68 17.24
N THR A 68 2.54 23.04 16.90
CA THR A 68 1.35 22.27 17.28
C THR A 68 1.39 20.84 16.73
N VAL A 69 1.77 20.66 15.46
CA VAL A 69 1.92 19.34 14.83
C VAL A 69 2.97 18.50 15.57
N ILE A 70 4.13 19.08 15.89
CA ILE A 70 5.20 18.38 16.60
C ILE A 70 4.74 17.96 18.00
N ILE A 71 4.06 18.83 18.74
CA ILE A 71 3.54 18.50 20.08
C ILE A 71 2.55 17.33 20.00
N ILE A 72 1.56 17.42 19.10
CA ILE A 72 0.52 16.38 19.00
C ILE A 72 1.10 15.05 18.51
N LEU A 73 2.06 15.09 17.58
CA LEU A 73 2.72 13.90 17.08
C LEU A 73 3.91 13.45 17.96
N SER A 74 4.23 14.15 19.05
CA SER A 74 5.40 13.82 19.88
C SER A 74 5.38 12.40 20.45
N PRO A 75 4.24 11.82 20.91
CA PRO A 75 4.24 10.43 21.39
C PRO A 75 4.56 9.44 20.27
N LEU A 76 4.08 9.72 19.05
CA LEU A 76 4.35 8.89 17.87
C LEU A 76 5.81 9.00 17.44
N ILE A 77 6.37 10.21 17.40
CA ILE A 77 7.78 10.46 17.09
C ILE A 77 8.68 9.79 18.12
N TYR A 78 8.32 9.87 19.41
CA TYR A 78 9.04 9.21 20.49
C TYR A 78 9.03 7.67 20.34
N ASN A 79 7.88 7.08 20.01
CA ASN A 79 7.78 5.64 19.75
C ASN A 79 8.62 5.20 18.54
N LEU A 80 8.57 5.96 17.44
CA LEU A 80 9.40 5.73 16.26
C LEU A 80 10.89 5.84 16.58
N TYR A 81 11.28 6.72 17.50
CA TYR A 81 12.67 6.91 17.91
C TYR A 81 13.18 5.82 18.85
N SER A 82 12.37 5.44 19.84
CA SER A 82 12.73 4.44 20.87
C SER A 82 12.87 3.03 20.29
N HIS A 83 12.09 2.68 19.26
CA HIS A 83 12.07 1.34 18.65
C HIS A 83 12.80 1.27 17.30
N LYS A 84 13.74 2.20 17.04
CA LYS A 84 14.41 2.40 15.74
C LYS A 84 15.06 1.18 15.09
N ILE A 85 15.43 0.17 15.88
CA ILE A 85 16.26 -0.95 15.43
C ILE A 85 15.40 -2.12 14.94
N ASP A 86 14.25 -2.38 15.59
CA ASP A 86 13.43 -3.56 15.28
C ASP A 86 12.52 -3.40 14.07
N TRP A 87 12.37 -2.16 13.57
CA TRP A 87 11.36 -1.79 12.58
C TRP A 87 11.90 -1.58 11.16
N GLN A 88 13.19 -1.80 10.94
CA GLN A 88 13.79 -1.64 9.62
C GLN A 88 13.56 -2.90 8.78
N PRO A 89 12.82 -2.83 7.65
CA PRO A 89 12.71 -3.94 6.72
C PRO A 89 14.07 -4.25 6.11
N SER A 90 14.27 -5.49 5.68
CA SER A 90 15.47 -5.85 4.94
C SER A 90 15.58 -5.05 3.63
N ILE A 91 16.79 -4.88 3.12
CA ILE A 91 17.01 -4.26 1.82
C ILE A 91 16.34 -5.10 0.72
N GLU A 92 16.39 -6.42 0.85
CA GLU A 92 15.75 -7.37 -0.07
C GLU A 92 14.23 -7.21 -0.07
N ASP A 93 13.59 -7.12 1.10
CA ASP A 93 12.15 -6.81 1.21
C ASP A 93 11.83 -5.51 0.48
N THR A 94 12.61 -4.46 0.76
CA THR A 94 12.34 -3.13 0.21
C THR A 94 12.56 -3.10 -1.31
N ALA A 95 13.55 -3.84 -1.82
CA ALA A 95 13.77 -4.05 -3.24
C ALA A 95 12.61 -4.84 -3.86
N ARG A 96 12.12 -5.91 -3.22
CA ARG A 96 10.98 -6.70 -3.72
C ARG A 96 9.69 -5.89 -3.89
N TYR A 97 9.51 -4.83 -3.10
CA TYR A 97 8.38 -3.89 -3.20
C TYR A 97 8.71 -2.60 -3.99
N SER A 98 9.86 -2.50 -4.62
CA SER A 98 10.14 -1.44 -5.59
C SER A 98 9.17 -1.49 -6.77
N ALA A 99 8.88 -0.35 -7.37
CA ALA A 99 7.97 -0.29 -8.53
C ALA A 99 8.58 -0.94 -9.78
N ASN A 100 7.75 -1.68 -10.52
CA ASN A 100 8.05 -2.10 -11.87
C ASN A 100 7.65 -1.03 -12.89
N LEU A 101 8.61 -0.60 -13.71
CA LEU A 101 8.39 0.42 -14.73
C LEU A 101 7.29 0.02 -15.72
N ALA A 102 7.26 -1.25 -16.14
CA ALA A 102 6.25 -1.74 -17.08
C ALA A 102 4.83 -1.66 -16.50
N GLY A 103 4.71 -1.83 -15.17
CA GLY A 103 3.45 -1.78 -14.44
C GLY A 103 2.70 -0.45 -14.56
N TYR A 104 3.42 0.65 -14.75
CA TYR A 104 2.80 1.96 -14.93
C TYR A 104 2.08 2.12 -16.28
N PHE A 105 2.43 1.31 -17.28
CA PHE A 105 1.93 1.42 -18.65
C PHE A 105 1.10 0.22 -19.11
N LEU A 106 1.14 -0.88 -18.36
CA LEU A 106 0.42 -2.11 -18.67
C LEU A 106 -0.60 -2.41 -17.57
N PRO A 107 -1.86 -2.68 -17.93
CA PRO A 107 -2.87 -3.05 -16.94
C PRO A 107 -2.51 -4.38 -16.26
N ASP A 108 -3.05 -4.59 -15.06
CA ASP A 108 -2.91 -5.86 -14.35
C ASP A 108 -3.51 -7.01 -15.17
N LYS A 109 -2.70 -8.02 -15.50
CA LYS A 109 -3.12 -9.15 -16.33
C LYS A 109 -4.20 -10.02 -15.68
N GLU A 110 -4.14 -10.18 -14.36
CA GLU A 110 -5.00 -11.13 -13.63
C GLU A 110 -6.33 -10.49 -13.19
N ARG A 111 -6.33 -9.18 -12.98
CA ARG A 111 -7.46 -8.45 -12.38
C ARG A 111 -8.16 -7.54 -13.37
N SER A 112 -7.46 -6.96 -14.35
CA SER A 112 -8.08 -6.08 -15.34
C SER A 112 -8.65 -6.87 -16.51
N VAL A 113 -9.85 -6.51 -16.95
CA VAL A 113 -10.45 -7.05 -18.18
C VAL A 113 -9.54 -6.77 -19.39
N LEU A 114 -8.97 -5.57 -19.48
CA LEU A 114 -8.04 -5.23 -20.57
C LEU A 114 -6.75 -6.03 -20.49
N GLY A 115 -6.19 -6.19 -19.29
CA GLY A 115 -4.97 -6.96 -19.09
C GLY A 115 -5.14 -8.43 -19.48
N GLY A 116 -6.23 -9.07 -19.06
CA GLY A 116 -6.51 -10.48 -19.35
C GLY A 116 -6.69 -10.79 -20.84
N HIS A 117 -7.22 -9.85 -21.63
CA HIS A 117 -7.46 -10.07 -23.06
C HIS A 117 -6.28 -9.69 -23.95
N PHE A 118 -5.54 -8.62 -23.62
CA PHE A 118 -4.56 -8.03 -24.53
C PHE A 118 -3.10 -8.31 -24.16
N LEU A 119 -2.79 -8.73 -22.92
CA LEU A 119 -1.42 -9.02 -22.52
C LEU A 119 -1.08 -10.51 -22.67
N PRO A 120 0.10 -10.83 -23.25
CA PRO A 120 0.49 -12.21 -23.47
C PRO A 120 0.74 -12.95 -22.15
N SER A 121 0.44 -14.26 -22.14
CA SER A 121 0.54 -15.10 -20.94
C SER A 121 1.93 -15.13 -20.31
N ARG A 122 2.97 -15.07 -21.15
CA ARG A 122 4.41 -15.04 -20.79
C ARG A 122 4.91 -13.73 -20.16
N LEU A 123 4.06 -12.73 -20.02
CA LEU A 123 4.47 -11.46 -19.42
C LEU A 123 4.53 -11.62 -17.90
N HIS A 124 5.74 -11.49 -17.35
CA HIS A 124 6.01 -11.60 -15.93
C HIS A 124 6.58 -10.30 -15.41
N TYR A 125 6.08 -9.86 -14.25
CA TYR A 125 6.65 -8.76 -13.49
C TYR A 125 7.59 -9.33 -12.44
N HIS A 126 8.76 -8.73 -12.31
CA HIS A 126 9.63 -8.90 -11.17
C HIS A 126 9.17 -7.97 -10.04
N GLY A 127 9.33 -8.44 -8.81
CA GLY A 127 8.80 -7.78 -7.62
C GLY A 127 7.32 -8.08 -7.40
N ILE A 128 6.82 -7.69 -6.22
CA ILE A 128 5.39 -7.79 -5.91
C ILE A 128 4.60 -6.66 -6.60
N SER A 129 5.27 -5.52 -6.84
CA SER A 129 4.62 -4.27 -7.23
C SER A 129 4.73 -4.00 -8.72
N GLY A 130 3.75 -4.46 -9.49
CA GLY A 130 3.75 -4.40 -10.95
C GLY A 130 2.40 -4.02 -11.52
N GLY A 131 1.45 -4.94 -11.53
CA GLY A 131 0.17 -4.74 -12.20
C GLY A 131 -0.72 -3.66 -11.58
N GLU A 132 -0.55 -3.35 -10.29
CA GLU A 132 -1.38 -2.37 -9.58
C GLU A 132 -1.02 -0.89 -9.85
N LEU A 133 0.04 -0.64 -10.63
CA LEU A 133 0.61 0.70 -10.85
C LEU A 133 0.06 1.42 -12.08
N PHE A 134 -0.80 0.77 -12.86
CA PHE A 134 -1.25 1.23 -14.16
C PHE A 134 -1.86 2.64 -14.14
N PHE A 135 -1.34 3.54 -14.98
CA PHE A 135 -1.82 4.94 -15.05
C PHE A 135 -3.15 5.12 -15.78
N GLY A 136 -3.50 4.23 -16.71
CA GLY A 136 -4.56 4.47 -17.69
C GLY A 136 -4.07 5.28 -18.89
N TYR A 137 -4.44 4.86 -20.10
CA TYR A 137 -4.02 5.52 -21.33
C TYR A 137 -4.71 6.86 -21.52
N ILE A 138 -5.95 7.00 -21.03
CA ILE A 138 -6.66 8.29 -21.04
C ILE A 138 -5.91 9.33 -20.19
N LEU A 139 -5.42 8.94 -19.01
CA LEU A 139 -4.63 9.82 -18.16
C LEU A 139 -3.34 10.27 -18.87
N LEU A 140 -2.60 9.32 -19.45
CA LEU A 140 -1.35 9.59 -20.19
C LEU A 140 -1.58 10.49 -21.40
N PHE A 141 -2.64 10.25 -22.17
CA PHE A 141 -3.02 11.10 -23.30
C PHE A 141 -3.20 12.56 -22.87
N PHE A 142 -3.98 12.80 -21.81
CA PHE A 142 -4.20 14.16 -21.32
C PHE A 142 -2.96 14.76 -20.66
N ALA A 143 -2.09 13.97 -20.04
CA ALA A 143 -0.79 14.44 -19.55
C ALA A 143 0.08 14.97 -20.70
N ILE A 144 0.24 14.18 -21.77
CA ILE A 144 1.01 14.58 -22.96
C ILE A 144 0.36 15.81 -23.61
N TYR A 145 -0.96 15.84 -23.73
CA TYR A 145 -1.68 16.99 -24.28
C TYR A 145 -1.44 18.26 -23.44
N THR A 146 -1.46 18.16 -22.10
CA THR A 146 -1.14 19.28 -21.21
C THR A 146 0.29 19.76 -21.45
N TRP A 147 1.27 18.85 -21.48
CA TRP A 147 2.68 19.18 -21.69
C TRP A 147 2.92 19.97 -22.98
N ILE A 148 2.32 19.52 -24.09
CA ILE A 148 2.47 20.17 -25.40
C ILE A 148 1.78 21.55 -25.42
N ARG A 149 0.60 21.68 -24.80
CA ARG A 149 -0.25 22.87 -24.94
C ARG A 149 -0.08 23.92 -23.85
N PHE A 150 0.53 23.59 -22.73
CA PHE A 150 0.65 24.48 -21.57
C PHE A 150 2.10 24.66 -21.14
N ARG A 151 2.66 25.84 -21.41
CA ARG A 151 4.01 26.26 -20.97
C ARG A 151 4.00 27.05 -19.64
N ARG A 152 2.93 26.96 -18.83
CA ARG A 152 2.77 27.81 -17.63
C ARG A 152 3.55 27.26 -16.43
N LYS A 153 4.32 28.13 -15.77
CA LYS A 153 5.13 27.79 -14.57
C LYS A 153 4.34 27.11 -13.45
N LYS A 154 3.09 27.52 -13.20
CA LYS A 154 2.22 26.96 -12.14
C LYS A 154 1.82 25.49 -12.36
N ILE A 155 1.76 25.05 -13.61
CA ILE A 155 1.40 23.67 -13.96
C ILE A 155 2.63 22.76 -13.83
N GLY A 156 3.83 23.32 -14.04
CA GLY A 156 5.10 22.60 -13.92
C GLY A 156 5.37 21.99 -12.54
N PHE A 157 4.81 22.55 -11.46
CA PHE A 157 4.91 21.94 -10.12
C PHE A 157 4.34 20.53 -10.09
N TRP A 158 3.15 20.32 -10.66
CA TRP A 158 2.47 19.02 -10.63
C TRP A 158 3.25 17.97 -11.42
N LEU A 159 3.77 18.32 -12.59
CA LEU A 159 4.60 17.41 -13.36
C LEU A 159 5.92 17.12 -12.64
N PHE A 160 6.57 18.14 -12.07
CA PHE A 160 7.80 17.97 -11.28
C PHE A 160 7.58 17.01 -10.10
N SER A 161 6.54 17.24 -9.30
CA SER A 161 6.21 16.37 -8.17
C SER A 161 5.86 14.95 -8.62
N SER A 162 5.10 14.81 -9.72
CA SER A 162 4.81 13.50 -10.32
C SER A 162 6.10 12.75 -10.68
N LEU A 163 7.03 13.42 -11.36
CA LEU A 163 8.32 12.82 -11.76
C LEU A 163 9.21 12.51 -10.55
N ALA A 164 9.26 13.39 -9.56
CA ALA A 164 10.05 13.18 -8.35
C ALA A 164 9.55 11.96 -7.56
N PHE A 165 8.23 11.84 -7.34
CA PHE A 165 7.65 10.66 -6.70
C PHE A 165 7.78 9.40 -7.56
N PHE A 166 7.77 9.53 -8.89
CA PHE A 166 7.96 8.41 -9.80
C PHE A 166 9.36 7.81 -9.66
N LEU A 167 10.38 8.67 -9.61
CA LEU A 167 11.75 8.25 -9.34
C LEU A 167 11.91 7.63 -7.93
N LEU A 168 11.22 8.17 -6.92
CA LEU A 168 11.22 7.57 -5.58
C LEU A 168 10.52 6.21 -5.52
N SER A 169 9.53 5.98 -6.38
CA SER A 169 8.76 4.73 -6.40
C SER A 169 9.58 3.50 -6.77
N PHE A 170 10.69 3.70 -7.51
CA PHE A 170 11.63 2.64 -7.84
C PHE A 170 12.42 2.12 -6.65
N GLY A 171 12.41 2.79 -5.50
CA GLY A 171 13.07 2.25 -4.31
C GLY A 171 14.56 1.94 -4.52
N HIS A 172 14.98 0.75 -4.10
CA HIS A 172 16.38 0.32 -4.23
C HIS A 172 16.75 -0.17 -5.62
N THR A 173 15.81 -0.77 -6.35
CA THR A 173 16.02 -1.41 -7.65
C THR A 173 14.93 -1.03 -8.63
N ILE A 174 15.30 -0.66 -9.87
CA ILE A 174 14.32 -0.50 -10.94
C ILE A 174 13.99 -1.88 -11.49
N HIS A 175 12.73 -2.28 -11.40
CA HIS A 175 12.24 -3.46 -12.12
C HIS A 175 11.72 -3.07 -13.50
N ILE A 176 12.07 -3.86 -14.51
CA ILE A 176 11.56 -3.71 -15.88
C ILE A 176 11.16 -5.11 -16.34
N PHE A 177 9.85 -5.36 -16.44
CA PHE A 177 9.33 -6.72 -16.68
C PHE A 177 9.92 -7.70 -15.67
N ALA A 178 10.51 -8.81 -16.12
CA ALA A 178 11.10 -9.84 -15.27
C ALA A 178 12.51 -9.51 -14.73
N ASN A 179 13.10 -8.39 -15.15
CA ASN A 179 14.47 -8.02 -14.81
C ASN A 179 14.54 -6.91 -13.76
N SER A 180 15.66 -6.89 -13.02
CA SER A 180 15.91 -5.95 -11.92
C SER A 180 17.28 -5.33 -12.07
N TYR A 181 17.35 -4.01 -11.90
CA TYR A 181 18.58 -3.24 -12.04
C TYR A 181 18.80 -2.39 -10.80
N TYR A 182 19.93 -2.58 -10.13
CA TYR A 182 20.33 -1.80 -8.97
C TYR A 182 21.17 -0.60 -9.40
N PHE A 183 20.85 0.58 -8.89
CA PHE A 183 21.61 1.80 -9.12
C PHE A 183 21.79 2.58 -7.82
N LYS A 184 23.05 2.80 -7.42
CA LYS A 184 23.38 3.52 -6.17
C LYS A 184 22.87 4.97 -6.16
N TRP A 185 22.80 5.62 -7.32
CA TRP A 185 22.41 7.02 -7.48
C TRP A 185 20.89 7.26 -7.48
N LEU A 186 20.07 6.21 -7.32
CA LEU A 186 18.62 6.39 -7.24
C LEU A 186 18.25 7.34 -6.08
N PRO A 187 17.29 8.26 -6.27
CA PRO A 187 16.90 9.21 -5.22
C PRO A 187 16.50 8.52 -3.92
N TYR A 188 15.83 7.36 -3.99
CA TYR A 188 15.47 6.59 -2.80
C TYR A 188 16.70 6.05 -2.07
N ASN A 189 17.70 5.52 -2.77
CA ASN A 189 18.93 4.99 -2.17
C ASN A 189 19.73 6.09 -1.44
N LEU A 190 19.80 7.28 -2.03
CA LEU A 190 20.43 8.45 -1.39
C LEU A 190 19.67 8.82 -0.11
N LEU A 191 18.35 8.93 -0.18
CA LEU A 191 17.52 9.29 0.97
C LEU A 191 17.52 8.20 2.06
N TYR A 192 17.50 6.93 1.69
CA TYR A 192 17.65 5.80 2.62
C TYR A 192 18.98 5.87 3.39
N THR A 193 20.06 6.25 2.68
CA THR A 193 21.39 6.38 3.28
C THR A 193 21.45 7.55 4.26
N TYR A 194 21.00 8.75 3.86
CA TYR A 194 21.22 9.99 4.64
C TYR A 194 20.06 10.40 5.56
N VAL A 195 18.84 9.91 5.30
CA VAL A 195 17.64 10.33 6.02
C VAL A 195 17.04 9.11 6.75
N PRO A 196 17.23 8.98 8.08
CA PRO A 196 16.81 7.80 8.84
C PRO A 196 15.33 7.42 8.68
N LEU A 197 14.46 8.40 8.42
CA LEU A 197 13.02 8.18 8.24
C LEU A 197 12.70 7.30 7.01
N PHE A 198 13.53 7.34 5.96
CA PHE A 198 13.36 6.50 4.77
C PHE A 198 13.69 5.02 5.04
N ARG A 199 14.44 4.71 6.11
CA ARG A 199 14.79 3.34 6.48
C ARG A 199 13.63 2.55 7.07
N ILE A 200 12.53 3.22 7.42
CA ILE A 200 11.33 2.60 8.02
C ILE A 200 10.33 2.15 6.93
N GLY A 201 10.49 2.66 5.70
CA GLY A 201 9.61 2.38 4.57
C GLY A 201 9.94 1.05 3.90
N ARG A 202 9.01 0.09 3.97
CA ARG A 202 9.14 -1.23 3.32
C ARG A 202 8.73 -1.23 1.85
N THR A 203 7.83 -0.35 1.43
CA THR A 203 7.14 -0.46 0.13
C THR A 203 7.27 0.82 -0.71
N PRO A 204 8.40 1.01 -1.41
CA PRO A 204 8.64 2.21 -2.22
C PRO A 204 7.60 2.42 -3.32
N CYS A 205 7.06 1.34 -3.91
CA CYS A 205 6.03 1.44 -4.95
C CYS A 205 4.82 2.31 -4.56
N ARG A 206 4.52 2.45 -3.26
CA ARG A 206 3.39 3.28 -2.76
C ARG A 206 3.53 4.76 -3.10
N PHE A 207 4.73 5.25 -3.43
CA PHE A 207 4.88 6.61 -3.96
C PHE A 207 4.09 6.82 -5.26
N SER A 208 3.76 5.76 -6.00
CA SER A 208 2.86 5.78 -7.16
C SER A 208 1.52 6.48 -6.90
N LEU A 209 1.02 6.45 -5.66
CA LEU A 209 -0.18 7.19 -5.26
C LEU A 209 0.00 8.70 -5.44
N MET A 210 1.15 9.24 -5.02
CA MET A 210 1.47 10.64 -5.22
C MET A 210 1.80 10.97 -6.68
N VAL A 211 2.43 10.03 -7.40
CA VAL A 211 2.63 10.15 -8.85
C VAL A 211 1.30 10.35 -9.56
N THR A 212 0.38 9.41 -9.35
CA THR A 212 -0.94 9.39 -9.97
C THR A 212 -1.76 10.61 -9.57
N LEU A 213 -1.77 10.98 -8.30
CA LEU A 213 -2.45 12.19 -7.83
C LEU A 213 -1.95 13.46 -8.54
N CYS A 214 -0.63 13.64 -8.60
CA CYS A 214 -0.03 14.81 -9.26
C CYS A 214 -0.29 14.80 -10.77
N LEU A 215 -0.20 13.62 -11.39
CA LEU A 215 -0.43 13.44 -12.82
C LEU A 215 -1.89 13.67 -13.20
N ILE A 216 -2.85 13.28 -12.36
CA ILE A 216 -4.29 13.58 -12.54
C ILE A 216 -4.50 15.09 -12.55
N ILE A 217 -3.95 15.82 -11.57
CA ILE A 217 -4.11 17.27 -11.51
C ILE A 217 -3.44 17.93 -12.71
N PHE A 218 -2.24 17.49 -13.11
CA PHE A 218 -1.59 17.96 -14.33
C PHE A 218 -2.45 17.71 -15.58
N SER A 219 -2.99 16.50 -15.74
CA SER A 219 -3.83 16.11 -16.88
C SER A 219 -5.16 16.83 -16.93
N SER A 220 -5.72 17.21 -15.77
CA SER A 220 -6.98 17.96 -15.68
C SER A 220 -6.94 19.33 -16.38
N TYR A 221 -5.76 19.97 -16.46
CA TYR A 221 -5.59 21.22 -17.21
C TYR A 221 -5.78 21.00 -18.72
N GLY A 222 -5.17 19.94 -19.27
CA GLY A 222 -5.35 19.49 -20.63
C GLY A 222 -6.80 19.13 -20.92
N LEU A 223 -7.42 18.33 -20.05
CA LEU A 223 -8.82 17.94 -20.16
C LEU A 223 -9.76 19.14 -20.19
N THR A 224 -9.56 20.11 -19.28
CA THR A 224 -10.36 21.34 -19.22
C THR A 224 -10.25 22.15 -20.51
N ARG A 225 -9.04 22.25 -21.09
CA ARG A 225 -8.85 22.93 -22.37
C ARG A 225 -9.50 22.18 -23.52
N PHE A 226 -9.37 20.87 -23.55
CA PHE A 226 -9.97 20.02 -24.56
C PHE A 226 -11.49 20.22 -24.59
N PHE A 227 -12.16 20.20 -23.43
CA PHE A 227 -13.60 20.49 -23.33
C PHE A 227 -13.95 21.92 -23.74
N ARG A 228 -13.17 22.93 -23.35
CA ARG A 228 -13.43 24.33 -23.75
C ARG A 228 -13.31 24.55 -25.26
N LEU A 229 -12.30 23.96 -25.90
CA LEU A 229 -12.13 24.06 -27.36
C LEU A 229 -13.30 23.41 -28.11
N SER A 230 -13.78 22.27 -27.62
CA SER A 230 -14.96 21.58 -28.18
C SER A 230 -16.24 22.43 -28.09
N ILE A 231 -16.35 23.32 -27.09
CA ILE A 231 -17.52 24.18 -26.87
C ILE A 231 -17.45 25.50 -27.67
N THR A 232 -16.26 26.02 -27.96
CA THR A 232 -16.09 27.40 -28.46
C THR A 232 -16.10 27.54 -29.99
N GLN A 233 -15.97 26.44 -30.74
CA GLN A 233 -15.84 26.50 -32.20
C GLN A 233 -17.13 26.78 -33.00
N ASN A 234 -18.32 26.81 -32.41
CA ASN A 234 -19.58 26.98 -33.17
C ASN A 234 -20.43 28.15 -32.66
N LYS A 235 -20.07 29.38 -33.05
CA LYS A 235 -20.91 30.57 -32.84
C LYS A 235 -21.71 31.03 -34.07
N ASN A 236 -21.46 30.47 -35.26
CA ASN A 236 -22.23 30.77 -36.46
C ASN A 236 -22.88 29.51 -37.02
N LEU A 237 -24.12 29.67 -37.49
CA LEU A 237 -25.03 28.72 -38.13
C LEU A 237 -26.10 28.06 -37.23
N SER A 238 -27.33 28.29 -37.66
CA SER A 238 -28.64 27.88 -37.13
C SER A 238 -28.85 26.37 -37.09
N ASP A 239 -30.00 25.97 -36.54
CA ASP A 239 -30.68 24.67 -36.70
C ASP A 239 -30.56 23.68 -35.52
N VAL A 240 -31.69 23.03 -35.24
CA VAL A 240 -31.96 22.03 -34.18
C VAL A 240 -30.92 20.90 -34.10
N LYS A 241 -30.22 20.59 -35.20
CA LYS A 241 -29.07 19.67 -35.24
C LYS A 241 -27.91 20.14 -34.34
N ASN A 242 -27.71 21.44 -34.13
CA ASN A 242 -26.70 22.00 -33.24
C ASN A 242 -27.10 21.97 -31.75
N PHE A 243 -28.40 21.91 -31.42
CA PHE A 243 -28.84 21.67 -30.03
C PHE A 243 -28.49 20.25 -29.59
N LEU A 244 -28.84 19.26 -30.43
CA LEU A 244 -28.45 17.86 -30.21
C LEU A 244 -26.92 17.70 -30.23
N ARG A 245 -26.23 18.26 -31.23
CA ARG A 245 -24.75 18.18 -31.32
C ARG A 245 -24.05 18.90 -30.17
N GLY A 246 -24.55 20.06 -29.73
CA GLY A 246 -24.04 20.80 -28.57
C GLY A 246 -24.32 20.10 -27.24
N PHE A 247 -25.45 19.39 -27.12
CA PHE A 247 -25.75 18.54 -25.97
C PHE A 247 -24.84 17.30 -25.95
N LEU A 248 -24.66 16.64 -27.11
CA LEU A 248 -23.75 15.50 -27.28
C LEU A 248 -22.27 15.89 -27.05
N THR A 249 -21.81 17.07 -27.45
CA THR A 249 -20.41 17.47 -27.21
C THR A 249 -20.18 17.99 -25.80
N ARG A 250 -21.14 18.73 -25.22
CA ARG A 250 -20.98 19.34 -23.89
C ARG A 250 -21.19 18.36 -22.74
N LYS A 251 -22.04 17.35 -22.90
CA LYS A 251 -22.27 16.29 -21.90
C LYS A 251 -21.75 14.92 -22.34
N GLY A 252 -21.86 14.57 -23.63
CA GLY A 252 -21.46 13.25 -24.11
C GLY A 252 -19.95 13.02 -24.09
N ILE A 253 -19.11 13.99 -24.47
CA ILE A 253 -17.64 13.81 -24.42
C ILE A 253 -17.14 13.54 -23.00
N PRO A 254 -17.53 14.33 -21.95
CA PRO A 254 -17.19 13.98 -20.58
C PRO A 254 -17.66 12.58 -20.16
N ILE A 255 -18.88 12.18 -20.54
CA ILE A 255 -19.42 10.85 -20.23
C ILE A 255 -18.57 9.76 -20.89
N VAL A 256 -18.22 9.93 -22.17
CA VAL A 256 -17.36 8.98 -22.90
C VAL A 256 -15.99 8.89 -22.26
N VAL A 257 -15.37 10.01 -21.87
CA VAL A 257 -14.07 10.00 -21.17
C VAL A 257 -14.18 9.25 -19.84
N VAL A 258 -15.23 9.48 -19.06
CA VAL A 258 -15.46 8.75 -17.81
C VAL A 258 -15.67 7.25 -18.07
N MET A 259 -16.47 6.89 -19.07
CA MET A 259 -16.68 5.49 -19.46
C MET A 259 -15.36 4.82 -19.88
N LEU A 260 -14.53 5.48 -20.67
CA LEU A 260 -13.22 4.96 -21.08
C LEU A 260 -12.31 4.75 -19.87
N ILE A 261 -12.27 5.69 -18.92
CA ILE A 261 -11.52 5.51 -17.67
C ILE A 261 -12.07 4.32 -16.88
N CYS A 262 -13.40 4.20 -16.74
CA CYS A 262 -14.01 3.06 -16.05
C CYS A 262 -13.66 1.73 -16.73
N LEU A 263 -13.64 1.67 -18.06
CA LEU A 263 -13.22 0.49 -18.83
C LEU A 263 -11.73 0.17 -18.66
N GLU A 264 -10.87 1.17 -18.48
CA GLU A 264 -9.44 0.97 -18.21
C GLU A 264 -9.18 0.28 -16.87
N PHE A 265 -9.99 0.61 -15.86
CA PHE A 265 -9.82 0.16 -14.48
C PHE A 265 -10.85 -0.89 -14.04
N ILE A 266 -11.67 -1.41 -14.95
CA ILE A 266 -12.67 -2.41 -14.60
C ILE A 266 -11.98 -3.71 -14.16
N VAL A 267 -12.28 -4.11 -12.93
CA VAL A 267 -11.84 -5.37 -12.33
C VAL A 267 -13.06 -6.28 -12.25
N PHE A 268 -13.18 -7.21 -13.20
CA PHE A 268 -14.30 -8.13 -13.28
C PHE A 268 -13.91 -9.45 -13.97
N PRO A 269 -14.28 -10.62 -13.44
CA PRO A 269 -14.96 -10.86 -12.16
C PRO A 269 -13.98 -10.84 -10.97
N THR A 270 -14.38 -10.25 -9.85
CA THR A 270 -13.65 -10.40 -8.59
C THR A 270 -13.95 -11.78 -8.00
N MET A 271 -12.94 -12.66 -7.95
CA MET A 271 -13.10 -13.97 -7.32
C MET A 271 -13.29 -13.79 -5.81
N LEU A 272 -14.47 -14.15 -5.32
CA LEU A 272 -14.74 -14.21 -3.89
C LEU A 272 -14.58 -15.66 -3.43
N ILE A 273 -13.87 -15.83 -2.31
CA ILE A 273 -13.76 -17.14 -1.64
C ILE A 273 -14.85 -17.19 -0.58
N ARG A 274 -15.67 -18.26 -0.60
CA ARG A 274 -16.56 -18.55 0.52
C ARG A 274 -15.73 -19.16 1.63
N VAL A 275 -15.71 -18.49 2.77
CA VAL A 275 -15.05 -18.99 3.99
C VAL A 275 -16.14 -19.47 4.93
N GLY A 276 -16.25 -20.79 5.10
CA GLY A 276 -17.03 -21.40 6.16
C GLY A 276 -16.21 -21.49 7.45
N ILE A 277 -16.87 -21.55 8.60
CA ILE A 277 -16.21 -21.78 9.89
C ILE A 277 -16.18 -23.29 10.13
N PRO A 278 -14.99 -23.91 10.28
CA PRO A 278 -14.89 -25.32 10.64
C PRO A 278 -15.51 -25.63 12.00
N GLU A 279 -16.16 -26.80 12.14
CA GLU A 279 -16.85 -27.25 13.36
C GLU A 279 -15.90 -27.33 14.58
N CYS A 280 -14.61 -27.61 14.35
CA CYS A 280 -13.59 -27.63 15.40
C CYS A 280 -13.56 -26.33 16.23
N TYR A 281 -13.79 -25.18 15.60
CA TYR A 281 -13.78 -23.89 16.27
C TYR A 281 -15.01 -23.67 17.14
N GLU A 282 -16.12 -24.37 16.89
CA GLU A 282 -17.30 -24.31 17.76
C GLU A 282 -17.03 -25.00 19.11
N LYS A 283 -16.35 -26.16 19.08
CA LYS A 283 -15.89 -26.84 20.31
C LYS A 283 -14.96 -25.93 21.10
N ILE A 284 -13.96 -25.34 20.44
CA ILE A 284 -12.99 -24.42 21.04
C ILE A 284 -13.67 -23.20 21.66
N LYS A 285 -14.67 -22.63 20.98
CA LYS A 285 -15.45 -21.49 21.47
C LYS A 285 -16.21 -21.83 22.75
N ASN A 286 -16.81 -23.01 22.81
CA ASN A 286 -17.65 -23.45 23.92
C ASN A 286 -16.84 -23.88 25.16
N THR A 287 -15.55 -24.16 25.03
CA THR A 287 -14.67 -24.46 26.17
C THR A 287 -14.51 -23.21 27.06
N LYS A 288 -14.93 -23.29 28.33
CA LYS A 288 -14.90 -22.15 29.27
C LYS A 288 -13.50 -21.72 29.72
N GLU A 289 -12.52 -22.62 29.64
CA GLU A 289 -11.15 -22.35 30.05
C GLU A 289 -10.50 -21.24 29.21
N GLU A 290 -9.60 -20.49 29.85
CA GLU A 290 -8.75 -19.53 29.16
C GLU A 290 -7.48 -20.22 28.69
N PHE A 291 -7.30 -20.31 27.38
CA PHE A 291 -6.13 -20.90 26.74
C PHE A 291 -5.82 -20.21 25.41
N ALA A 292 -4.63 -20.47 24.89
CA ALA A 292 -4.18 -20.08 23.58
C ALA A 292 -4.14 -21.28 22.61
N ILE A 293 -4.18 -20.96 21.31
CA ILE A 293 -4.16 -21.93 20.21
C ILE A 293 -2.98 -21.61 19.31
N LEU A 294 -2.27 -22.65 18.88
CA LEU A 294 -1.24 -22.55 17.85
C LEU A 294 -1.78 -23.14 16.54
N GLU A 295 -1.72 -22.39 15.46
CA GLU A 295 -2.19 -22.83 14.15
C GLU A 295 -1.02 -23.07 13.20
N LEU A 296 -0.98 -24.20 12.52
CA LEU A 296 0.08 -24.53 11.55
C LEU A 296 -0.46 -24.45 10.13
N PRO A 297 0.28 -23.86 9.17
CA PRO A 297 1.66 -23.35 9.29
C PRO A 297 1.83 -22.06 10.12
N ALA A 298 2.83 -21.99 11.02
CA ALA A 298 2.94 -20.93 12.05
C ALA A 298 3.84 -19.72 11.73
N PHE A 299 4.54 -19.70 10.59
CA PHE A 299 5.38 -18.55 10.22
C PHE A 299 4.66 -17.62 9.24
N CYS A 300 3.77 -16.82 9.82
CA CYS A 300 2.87 -15.89 9.15
C CYS A 300 3.48 -14.51 8.86
N TYR A 301 4.80 -14.42 8.62
CA TYR A 301 5.49 -13.13 8.47
C TYR A 301 5.15 -12.37 7.18
N GLU A 302 4.65 -13.08 6.17
CA GLU A 302 4.02 -12.50 4.99
C GLU A 302 2.51 -12.70 5.09
N SER A 303 1.73 -11.70 4.65
CA SER A 303 0.27 -11.68 4.64
C SER A 303 -0.31 -12.78 3.73
N SER A 304 -0.16 -14.03 4.14
CA SER A 304 -0.69 -15.18 3.43
C SER A 304 -2.17 -15.32 3.74
N LEU A 305 -2.93 -15.86 2.79
CA LEU A 305 -4.37 -16.10 2.95
C LEU A 305 -4.67 -16.89 4.23
N MET A 306 -3.83 -17.87 4.58
CA MET A 306 -3.98 -18.70 5.77
C MET A 306 -3.95 -17.88 7.07
N CYS A 307 -3.00 -16.96 7.21
CA CYS A 307 -2.89 -16.15 8.43
C CYS A 307 -4.09 -15.19 8.59
N ASN A 308 -4.61 -14.67 7.48
CA ASN A 308 -5.84 -13.89 7.49
C ASN A 308 -7.05 -14.75 7.90
N LEU A 309 -7.09 -16.02 7.48
CA LEU A 309 -8.12 -16.97 7.90
C LEU A 309 -8.03 -17.30 9.40
N TYR A 310 -6.82 -17.50 9.94
CA TYR A 310 -6.60 -17.74 11.37
C TYR A 310 -7.12 -16.57 12.22
N MET A 311 -6.77 -15.35 11.83
CA MET A 311 -7.29 -14.13 12.47
C MET A 311 -8.80 -13.96 12.27
N PHE A 312 -9.36 -14.41 11.14
CA PHE A 312 -10.80 -14.43 10.93
C PHE A 312 -11.49 -15.43 11.87
N TYR A 313 -11.01 -16.67 11.97
CA TYR A 313 -11.53 -17.66 12.91
C TYR A 313 -11.41 -17.19 14.36
N GLN A 314 -10.35 -16.44 14.69
CA GLN A 314 -10.20 -15.80 16.00
C GLN A 314 -11.38 -14.90 16.37
N THR A 315 -11.96 -14.18 15.40
CA THR A 315 -13.16 -13.36 15.66
C THR A 315 -14.38 -14.18 16.05
N PHE A 316 -14.41 -15.47 15.69
CA PHE A 316 -15.49 -16.39 16.03
C PHE A 316 -15.27 -17.09 17.37
N HIS A 317 -14.09 -17.69 17.60
CA HIS A 317 -13.84 -18.50 18.80
C HIS A 317 -13.34 -17.67 19.99
N GLY A 318 -12.82 -16.44 19.77
CA GLY A 318 -12.46 -15.49 20.82
C GLY A 318 -11.26 -15.88 21.70
N LYS A 319 -10.53 -16.95 21.34
CA LYS A 319 -9.35 -17.42 22.10
C LYS A 319 -8.09 -16.68 21.65
N LYS A 320 -7.06 -16.67 22.50
CA LYS A 320 -5.74 -16.14 22.16
C LYS A 320 -5.11 -17.02 21.08
N VAL A 321 -4.45 -16.42 20.09
CA VAL A 321 -3.72 -17.15 19.04
C VAL A 321 -2.23 -16.83 19.15
N VAL A 322 -1.38 -17.84 18.97
CA VAL A 322 0.07 -17.70 19.09
C VAL A 322 0.66 -17.04 17.83
N ASN A 323 0.16 -17.40 16.64
CA ASN A 323 0.79 -17.08 15.36
C ASN A 323 -0.06 -16.16 14.44
N GLY A 324 -0.62 -15.09 15.00
CA GLY A 324 -1.32 -14.05 14.24
C GLY A 324 -0.39 -13.14 13.41
N TYR A 325 -0.93 -12.46 12.40
CA TYR A 325 -0.17 -11.48 11.63
C TYR A 325 0.06 -10.19 12.43
N LEU A 326 1.33 -9.87 12.65
CA LEU A 326 1.76 -8.58 13.20
C LEU A 326 2.46 -7.78 12.10
N SER A 327 2.09 -6.52 11.93
CA SER A 327 2.73 -5.67 10.90
C SER A 327 4.21 -5.38 11.21
N ARG A 328 4.59 -5.41 12.50
CA ARG A 328 5.95 -5.21 13.01
C ARG A 328 6.17 -6.15 14.21
N PRO A 329 6.41 -7.45 13.99
CA PRO A 329 6.63 -8.39 15.09
C PRO A 329 7.90 -8.02 15.85
N SER A 330 7.83 -8.02 17.18
CA SER A 330 9.01 -7.80 18.03
C SER A 330 9.98 -8.98 17.92
N ASN A 331 11.25 -8.76 18.25
CA ASN A 331 12.23 -9.86 18.29
C ASN A 331 11.79 -10.93 19.30
N TYR A 332 11.23 -10.53 20.44
CA TYR A 332 10.64 -11.45 21.41
C TYR A 332 9.61 -12.40 20.80
N SER A 333 8.65 -11.89 20.01
CA SER A 333 7.63 -12.74 19.37
C SER A 333 8.23 -13.70 18.34
N LYS A 334 9.26 -13.26 17.60
CA LYS A 334 9.98 -14.10 16.63
C LYS A 334 10.79 -15.18 17.33
N ASP A 335 11.54 -14.79 18.36
CA ASP A 335 12.40 -15.69 19.13
C ASP A 335 11.56 -16.73 19.86
N PHE A 336 10.42 -16.32 20.44
CA PHE A 336 9.46 -17.24 21.05
C PHE A 336 8.98 -18.28 20.05
N LEU A 337 8.49 -17.86 18.87
CA LEU A 337 8.06 -18.79 17.80
C LEU A 337 9.20 -19.72 17.37
N ASN A 338 10.41 -19.20 17.17
CA ASN A 338 11.57 -20.00 16.78
C ASN A 338 12.03 -20.98 17.87
N GLN A 339 11.73 -20.72 19.14
CA GLN A 339 12.06 -21.64 20.25
C GLN A 339 11.09 -22.81 20.37
N ILE A 340 9.82 -22.62 20.00
CA ILE A 340 8.76 -23.64 20.06
C ILE A 340 8.56 -24.38 18.73
N LEU A 341 9.02 -23.79 17.63
CA LEU A 341 8.89 -24.33 16.28
C LEU A 341 10.21 -24.25 15.54
N SER A 342 10.70 -25.38 15.06
CA SER A 342 11.74 -25.41 14.02
C SER A 342 11.07 -25.59 12.66
N GLN A 343 11.41 -24.71 11.70
CA GLN A 343 10.94 -24.84 10.32
C GLN A 343 12.07 -25.37 9.45
N GLU A 344 11.90 -26.57 8.91
CA GLU A 344 12.77 -27.08 7.86
C GLU A 344 12.14 -26.84 6.49
N ASN A 345 12.76 -25.95 5.71
CA ASN A 345 12.41 -25.74 4.31
C ASN A 345 13.03 -26.85 3.46
N THR A 346 12.32 -27.96 3.31
CA THR A 346 12.80 -29.09 2.48
C THR A 346 12.82 -28.73 0.98
N THR A 347 11.90 -27.88 0.51
CA THR A 347 11.87 -27.26 -0.85
C THR A 347 11.06 -25.95 -0.81
N PRO A 348 11.15 -25.04 -1.82
CA PRO A 348 10.35 -23.81 -1.85
C PRO A 348 8.82 -23.99 -1.77
N ARG A 349 8.34 -25.23 -1.99
CA ARG A 349 6.92 -25.59 -1.96
C ARG A 349 6.51 -26.47 -0.77
N LYS A 350 7.44 -27.03 0.00
CA LYS A 350 7.12 -27.96 1.09
C LYS A 350 7.80 -27.56 2.39
N ILE A 351 7.00 -27.44 3.43
CA ILE A 351 7.39 -27.01 4.76
C ILE A 351 7.15 -28.17 5.72
N SER A 352 8.16 -28.47 6.52
CA SER A 352 8.05 -29.38 7.67
C SER A 352 8.22 -28.57 8.95
N PHE A 353 7.43 -28.92 9.97
CA PHE A 353 7.51 -28.30 11.29
C PHE A 353 7.86 -29.35 12.33
N GLU A 354 8.78 -29.00 13.23
CA GLU A 354 8.98 -29.72 14.49
C GLU A 354 8.43 -28.85 15.62
N VAL A 355 7.61 -29.44 16.47
CA VAL A 355 6.96 -28.75 17.59
C VAL A 355 7.48 -29.30 18.90
N ASP A 356 8.09 -28.43 19.71
CA ASP A 356 8.52 -28.76 21.07
C ASP A 356 7.33 -28.62 22.03
N THR A 357 6.63 -29.74 22.25
CA THR A 357 5.44 -29.82 23.10
C THR A 357 5.75 -29.61 24.58
N LEU A 358 6.96 -29.94 25.04
CA LEU A 358 7.40 -29.72 26.41
C LEU A 358 7.58 -28.24 26.73
N LYS A 359 8.09 -27.44 25.78
CA LYS A 359 8.10 -25.98 25.92
C LYS A 359 6.70 -25.40 25.81
N LEU A 360 5.86 -25.90 24.91
CA LEU A 360 4.46 -25.49 24.82
C LEU A 360 3.68 -25.82 26.10
N ALA A 361 4.00 -26.91 26.80
CA ALA A 361 3.44 -27.28 28.10
C ALA A 361 3.61 -26.21 29.18
N LYS A 362 4.75 -25.51 29.12
CA LYS A 362 5.08 -24.42 30.05
C LYS A 362 4.32 -23.13 29.69
N THR A 363 3.57 -23.15 28.59
CA THR A 363 2.74 -22.03 28.12
C THR A 363 1.27 -22.42 28.23
N ASN A 364 0.38 -21.44 28.27
CA ASN A 364 -1.06 -21.69 28.34
C ASN A 364 -1.66 -22.04 26.95
N VAL A 365 -0.96 -22.85 26.15
CA VAL A 365 -1.40 -23.30 24.82
C VAL A 365 -1.99 -24.70 24.92
N LYS A 366 -3.28 -24.85 24.58
CA LYS A 366 -4.01 -26.11 24.77
C LYS A 366 -4.16 -26.92 23.48
N TYR A 367 -4.33 -26.25 22.34
CA TYR A 367 -4.56 -26.89 21.05
C TYR A 367 -3.56 -26.44 20.01
N ILE A 368 -3.09 -27.41 19.21
CA ILE A 368 -2.40 -27.18 17.95
C ILE A 368 -3.36 -27.57 16.82
N LEU A 369 -3.70 -26.62 15.96
CA LEU A 369 -4.55 -26.82 14.80
C LEU A 369 -3.71 -26.89 13.54
N MET A 370 -3.66 -28.05 12.90
CA MET A 370 -2.95 -28.25 11.65
C MET A 370 -3.91 -28.14 10.48
N HIS A 371 -3.80 -27.04 9.73
CA HIS A 371 -4.57 -26.84 8.51
C HIS A 371 -3.89 -27.58 7.36
N GLU A 372 -4.60 -28.51 6.73
CA GLU A 372 -4.10 -29.18 5.55
C GLU A 372 -3.91 -28.15 4.44
N SER A 373 -2.68 -28.05 3.96
CA SER A 373 -2.32 -27.17 2.85
C SER A 373 -1.36 -27.89 1.94
N ASP A 374 -1.41 -27.59 0.64
CA ASP A 374 -0.50 -28.18 -0.36
C ASP A 374 0.99 -27.98 -0.03
N LYS A 375 1.29 -27.04 0.89
CA LYS A 375 2.63 -26.72 1.36
C LYS A 375 3.06 -27.47 2.63
N LEU A 376 2.13 -27.97 3.44
CA LEU A 376 2.45 -28.65 4.70
C LEU A 376 2.67 -30.14 4.41
N LYS A 377 3.93 -30.60 4.45
CA LYS A 377 4.27 -31.99 4.10
C LYS A 377 4.21 -32.93 5.31
N GLN A 378 4.74 -32.48 6.44
CA GLN A 378 4.87 -33.29 7.65
C GLN A 378 5.02 -32.39 8.88
N VAL A 379 4.37 -32.75 9.99
CA VAL A 379 4.61 -32.15 11.31
C VAL A 379 5.08 -33.26 12.22
N LYS A 380 6.24 -33.08 12.85
CA LYS A 380 6.76 -33.96 13.89
C LYS A 380 6.48 -33.32 15.25
N ILE A 381 5.93 -34.12 16.16
CA ILE A 381 5.56 -33.70 17.50
C ILE A 381 6.44 -34.50 18.45
N GLU A 382 7.30 -33.83 19.21
CA GLU A 382 8.28 -34.48 20.08
C GLU A 382 7.71 -34.73 21.50
N ASP A 383 6.58 -35.44 21.63
CA ASP A 383 6.14 -36.12 22.87
C ASP A 383 4.88 -37.00 22.61
N PRO A 384 4.88 -38.31 22.93
CA PRO A 384 3.70 -39.18 22.76
C PRO A 384 2.55 -38.93 23.75
N GLY A 385 2.69 -38.03 24.74
CA GLY A 385 1.61 -37.67 25.68
C GLY A 385 0.45 -36.85 25.09
N CYS A 386 0.56 -36.38 23.84
CA CYS A 386 -0.48 -35.59 23.17
C CYS A 386 -1.61 -36.48 22.63
N LEU A 387 -2.86 -36.09 22.89
CA LEU A 387 -4.03 -36.73 22.29
C LEU A 387 -4.30 -36.11 20.92
N VAL A 388 -4.14 -36.91 19.86
CA VAL A 388 -4.54 -36.52 18.50
C VAL A 388 -6.05 -36.75 18.36
N ILE A 389 -6.79 -35.66 18.21
CA ILE A 389 -8.22 -35.70 17.91
C ILE A 389 -8.35 -35.39 16.42
N GLU A 390 -8.43 -36.43 15.58
CA GLU A 390 -8.69 -36.24 14.15
C GLU A 390 -10.16 -35.91 13.94
N GLU A 391 -10.43 -34.82 13.22
CA GLU A 391 -11.77 -34.47 12.77
C GLU A 391 -11.79 -34.55 11.24
N GLU A 392 -12.41 -35.60 10.71
CA GLU A 392 -12.42 -35.92 9.26
C GLU A 392 -13.15 -34.87 8.41
N SER A 393 -14.03 -34.05 8.99
CA SER A 393 -14.93 -33.17 8.23
C SER A 393 -14.27 -31.89 7.68
N SER A 394 -13.13 -31.45 8.24
CA SER A 394 -12.62 -30.09 7.98
C SER A 394 -11.22 -29.96 7.39
N ARG A 395 -10.52 -31.05 7.02
CA ARG A 395 -9.08 -30.99 6.64
C ARG A 395 -8.22 -30.26 7.69
N ILE A 396 -8.63 -30.29 8.95
CA ILE A 396 -7.92 -29.70 10.08
C ILE A 396 -7.70 -30.81 11.10
N LYS A 397 -6.44 -31.05 11.46
CA LYS A 397 -6.10 -31.99 12.54
C LYS A 397 -5.93 -31.21 13.83
N ILE A 398 -6.56 -31.68 14.91
CA ILE A 398 -6.48 -31.07 16.23
C ILE A 398 -5.58 -31.94 17.10
N ILE A 399 -4.55 -31.33 17.68
CA ILE A 399 -3.72 -31.99 18.69
C ILE A 399 -3.95 -31.25 20.00
N GLN A 400 -4.40 -31.98 21.01
CA GLN A 400 -4.45 -31.48 22.37
C GLN A 400 -3.10 -31.77 23.04
N VAL A 401 -2.47 -30.70 23.54
CA VAL A 401 -1.09 -30.80 24.07
C VAL A 401 -1.09 -31.38 25.49
N PHE A 402 -2.18 -31.23 26.27
CA PHE A 402 -2.37 -31.77 27.63
C PHE A 402 -3.84 -32.06 27.94
#